data_AF-G5QER3-F1
#
_entry.id   AF-G5QER3-F1
#
_cell.length_a   1.000
_cell.length_b   1.000
_cell.length_c   1.000
_cell.angle_alpha   90.00
_cell.angle_beta   90.00
_cell.angle_gamma   90.00
#
_symmetry.space_group_name_H-M   'P 1'
#
loop_
_entity.id
_entity.type
_entity.pdbx_description
1 polymer ?
#
loop_
_entity_poly.entity_id
_entity_poly.type
_entity_poly.pdbx_seq_one_letter_code
_entity_poly.pdbx_strand_id
1 'polypeptide(L)'
;LAQALTRAMSEIGHCADCRTFTEQDVCNICSNPRRQENGQICVVESPADIYAIEQTGQFSGRYFVLMGHLSPLDGIGPDDIGLDRLEQRLASEKISELILATNPTVEGEATANYIAELCAEAGVEASRIAHGVPVGGELEMVDGTTLSHSLAGRHKIIF
;
A
#
# COMPACT_ATOMS: atom_id res chain seq x y z
N LEU A 1 26.96 14.62 -11.86
CA LEU A 1 25.77 13.73 -11.97
C LEU A 1 26.11 12.26 -11.78
N ALA A 2 27.03 11.67 -12.57
CA ALA A 2 27.35 10.24 -12.48
C ALA A 2 27.71 9.78 -11.05
N GLN A 3 28.61 10.51 -10.34
CA GLN A 3 28.97 10.19 -8.95
C GLN A 3 27.80 10.32 -7.95
N ALA A 4 26.84 11.23 -8.19
CA ALA A 4 25.68 11.38 -7.33
C ALA A 4 24.69 10.22 -7.51
N LEU A 5 24.51 9.74 -8.76
CA LEU A 5 23.74 8.52 -9.05
C LEU A 5 24.41 7.28 -8.47
N THR A 6 25.73 7.13 -8.63
CA THR A 6 26.47 5.98 -8.07
C THR A 6 26.37 5.93 -6.55
N ARG A 7 26.46 7.09 -5.88
CA ARG A 7 26.38 7.17 -4.42
C ARG A 7 24.97 6.91 -3.90
N ALA A 8 23.95 7.43 -4.58
CA ALA A 8 22.55 7.12 -4.28
C ALA A 8 22.26 5.61 -4.44
N MET A 9 22.78 4.96 -5.49
CA MET A 9 22.62 3.51 -5.69
C MET A 9 23.38 2.66 -4.67
N SER A 10 24.40 3.20 -3.98
CA SER A 10 25.18 2.45 -2.98
C SER A 10 24.75 2.69 -1.53
N GLU A 11 24.14 3.83 -1.22
CA GLU A 11 23.78 4.23 0.15
C GLU A 11 22.28 4.05 0.47
N ILE A 12 21.42 3.90 -0.55
CA ILE A 12 19.98 3.67 -0.35
C ILE A 12 19.70 2.17 -0.17
N GLY A 13 19.25 1.81 1.04
CA GLY A 13 18.74 0.49 1.37
C GLY A 13 17.21 0.47 1.47
N HIS A 14 16.71 -0.60 2.09
CA HIS A 14 15.29 -0.76 2.42
C HIS A 14 15.10 -0.72 3.93
N CYS A 15 14.08 -0.01 4.37
CA CYS A 15 13.63 -0.01 5.75
C CYS A 15 13.31 -1.45 6.17
N ALA A 16 13.84 -1.89 7.31
CA ALA A 16 13.62 -3.23 7.84
C ALA A 16 12.13 -3.52 8.07
N ASP A 17 11.35 -2.52 8.50
CA ASP A 17 9.94 -2.65 8.89
C ASP A 17 8.97 -2.57 7.70
N CYS A 18 9.09 -1.52 6.89
CA CYS A 18 8.11 -1.21 5.83
C CYS A 18 8.65 -1.35 4.41
N ARG A 19 9.93 -1.72 4.25
CA ARG A 19 10.60 -1.93 2.96
C ARG A 19 10.72 -0.69 2.05
N THR A 20 10.28 0.50 2.48
CA THR A 20 10.52 1.75 1.73
C THR A 20 12.02 2.07 1.64
N PHE A 21 12.40 2.92 0.69
CA PHE A 21 13.78 3.37 0.55
C PHE A 21 14.21 4.28 1.71
N THR A 22 15.37 4.01 2.29
CA THR A 22 15.96 4.83 3.35
C THR A 22 17.46 4.56 3.47
N GLU A 23 18.20 5.55 3.97
CA GLU A 23 19.62 5.44 4.34
C GLU A 23 19.81 4.90 5.77
N GLN A 24 18.72 4.76 6.53
CA GLN A 24 18.70 4.23 7.90
C GLN A 24 18.17 2.80 7.90
N ASP A 25 18.39 2.06 8.99
CA ASP A 25 17.82 0.71 9.14
C ASP A 25 16.27 0.75 9.22
N VAL A 26 15.74 1.77 9.91
CA VAL A 26 14.30 2.03 10.03
C VAL A 26 14.01 3.46 9.59
N CYS A 27 13.04 3.65 8.70
CA CYS A 27 12.70 4.97 8.17
C CYS A 27 12.01 5.87 9.21
N ASN A 28 12.03 7.18 8.98
CA ASN A 28 11.40 8.18 9.86
C ASN A 28 9.91 7.97 10.15
N ILE A 29 9.18 7.29 9.25
CA ILE A 29 7.76 6.99 9.45
C ILE A 29 7.61 5.84 10.46
N CYS A 30 8.43 4.79 10.32
CA CYS A 30 8.36 3.61 11.18
C CYS A 30 8.95 3.87 12.58
N SER A 31 9.93 4.77 12.70
CA SER A 31 10.53 5.16 13.98
C SER A 31 9.66 6.14 14.79
N ASN A 32 8.55 6.64 14.23
CA ASN A 32 7.66 7.57 14.92
C ASN A 32 6.73 6.83 15.91
N PRO A 33 6.83 7.08 17.25
CA PRO A 33 6.05 6.34 18.25
C PRO A 33 4.54 6.50 18.09
N ARG A 34 4.05 7.69 17.68
CA ARG A 34 2.61 7.92 17.48
C ARG A 34 2.06 7.07 16.34
N ARG A 35 2.87 6.83 15.31
CA ARG A 35 2.49 5.96 14.18
C ARG A 35 2.58 4.48 14.54
N GLN A 36 3.52 4.10 15.42
CA GLN A 36 3.61 2.73 15.94
C GLN A 36 2.37 2.36 16.77
N GLU A 37 1.89 3.26 17.62
CA GLU A 37 0.73 3.05 18.48
C GLU A 37 -0.63 3.11 17.75
N ASN A 38 -0.67 3.68 16.55
CA ASN A 38 -1.92 3.89 15.78
C ASN A 38 -2.60 2.57 15.40
N GLY A 39 -1.82 1.53 15.07
CA GLY A 39 -2.34 0.20 14.73
C GLY A 39 -2.74 -0.01 13.26
N GLN A 40 -2.78 1.04 12.43
CA GLN A 40 -3.09 0.94 11.00
C GLN A 40 -1.82 0.80 10.14
N ILE A 41 -1.88 -0.06 9.12
CA ILE A 41 -0.84 -0.19 8.09
C ILE A 41 -1.46 -0.02 6.70
N CYS A 42 -0.93 0.90 5.90
CA CYS A 42 -1.29 1.05 4.50
C CYS A 42 -0.30 0.29 3.60
N VAL A 43 -0.80 -0.71 2.89
CA VAL A 43 0.00 -1.51 1.95
C VAL A 43 -0.04 -0.86 0.57
N VAL A 44 1.13 -0.59 0.00
CA VAL A 44 1.31 0.07 -1.30
C VAL A 44 2.25 -0.70 -2.21
N GLU A 45 2.15 -0.51 -3.52
CA GLU A 45 3.02 -1.20 -4.48
C GLU A 45 4.43 -0.60 -4.52
N SER A 46 4.56 0.72 -4.42
CA SER A 46 5.84 1.41 -4.58
C SER A 46 6.12 2.46 -3.48
N PRO A 47 7.39 2.83 -3.26
CA PRO A 47 7.73 3.93 -2.35
C PRO A 47 7.16 5.29 -2.78
N ALA A 48 6.89 5.49 -4.08
CA ALA A 48 6.30 6.72 -4.58
C ALA A 48 4.86 6.90 -4.10
N ASP A 49 4.13 5.80 -3.88
CA ASP A 49 2.75 5.83 -3.40
C ASP A 49 2.68 6.33 -1.95
N ILE A 50 3.69 6.04 -1.11
CA ILE A 50 3.81 6.63 0.23
C ILE A 50 3.81 8.14 0.14
N TYR A 51 4.62 8.69 -0.78
CA TYR A 51 4.71 10.14 -0.92
C TYR A 51 3.39 10.76 -1.38
N ALA A 52 2.68 10.11 -2.32
CA ALA A 52 1.36 10.55 -2.77
C ALA A 52 0.33 10.56 -1.62
N ILE A 53 0.34 9.54 -0.75
CA ILE A 53 -0.58 9.47 0.40
C ILE A 53 -0.19 10.49 1.48
N GLU A 54 1.09 10.64 1.81
CA GLU A 54 1.56 11.61 2.81
C GLU A 54 1.23 13.06 2.42
N GLN A 55 1.24 13.39 1.11
CA GLN A 55 0.84 14.72 0.62
C GLN A 55 -0.59 15.10 0.98
N THR A 56 -1.48 14.13 1.21
CA THR A 56 -2.86 14.40 1.62
C THR A 56 -2.95 14.92 3.06
N GLY A 57 -1.95 14.60 3.90
CA GLY A 57 -1.97 14.87 5.34
C GLY A 57 -3.08 14.15 6.12
N GLN A 58 -3.79 13.19 5.51
CA GLN A 58 -4.94 12.51 6.13
C GLN A 58 -4.57 11.18 6.79
N PHE A 59 -3.46 10.55 6.39
CA PHE A 59 -3.06 9.26 6.93
C PHE A 59 -1.97 9.39 8.01
N SER A 60 -2.20 8.74 9.15
CA SER A 60 -1.31 8.79 10.32
C SER A 60 -0.78 7.42 10.77
N GLY A 61 -1.11 6.35 10.03
CA GLY A 61 -0.58 5.01 10.28
C GLY A 61 0.83 4.81 9.72
N ARG A 62 1.26 3.55 9.65
CA ARG A 62 2.51 3.13 9.00
C ARG A 62 2.24 2.57 7.61
N TYR A 63 3.29 2.31 6.84
CA TYR A 63 3.18 1.71 5.50
C TYR A 63 3.80 0.33 5.45
N PHE A 64 3.50 -0.40 4.39
CA PHE A 64 4.25 -1.56 3.93
C PHE A 64 4.36 -1.51 2.41
N VAL A 65 5.57 -1.55 1.87
CA VAL A 65 5.82 -1.47 0.42
C VAL A 65 6.05 -2.87 -0.13
N LEU A 66 5.25 -3.27 -1.11
CA LEU A 66 5.33 -4.56 -1.77
C LEU A 66 6.51 -4.65 -2.76
N MET A 67 6.88 -3.52 -3.37
CA MET A 67 7.83 -3.43 -4.50
C MET A 67 7.32 -4.11 -5.77
N GLY A 68 6.01 -4.04 -5.99
CA GLY A 68 5.32 -4.67 -7.11
C GLY A 68 3.99 -5.29 -6.68
N HIS A 69 3.54 -6.26 -7.47
CA HIS A 69 2.30 -7.01 -7.28
C HIS A 69 2.51 -8.46 -7.72
N LEU A 70 1.58 -9.34 -7.34
CA LEU A 70 1.56 -10.73 -7.81
C LEU A 70 1.33 -10.77 -9.31
N SER A 71 2.22 -11.46 -10.04
CA SER A 71 2.07 -11.71 -11.46
C SER A 71 2.49 -13.15 -11.78
N PRO A 72 1.54 -14.10 -11.80
CA PRO A 72 1.83 -15.48 -12.20
C PRO A 72 2.39 -15.58 -13.63
N LEU A 73 2.01 -14.64 -14.50
CA LEU A 73 2.48 -14.59 -15.88
C LEU A 73 3.97 -14.22 -15.96
N ASP A 74 4.44 -13.32 -15.10
CA ASP A 74 5.84 -12.93 -15.01
C ASP A 74 6.64 -13.79 -14.02
N GLY A 75 5.99 -14.76 -13.38
CA GLY A 75 6.59 -15.63 -12.36
C GLY A 75 6.87 -14.93 -11.03
N ILE A 76 6.22 -13.80 -10.76
CA ILE A 76 6.37 -13.03 -9.51
C ILE A 76 5.40 -13.59 -8.46
N GLY A 77 5.96 -14.20 -7.41
CA GLY A 77 5.21 -14.83 -6.32
C GLY A 77 5.13 -13.97 -5.04
N PRO A 78 4.46 -14.49 -4.00
CA PRO A 78 4.29 -13.81 -2.71
C PRO A 78 5.60 -13.39 -2.03
N ASP A 79 6.63 -14.25 -2.09
CA ASP A 79 7.93 -13.98 -1.45
C ASP A 79 8.67 -12.83 -2.15
N ASP A 80 8.53 -12.70 -3.47
CA ASP A 80 9.18 -11.65 -4.25
C ASP A 80 8.67 -10.25 -3.88
N ILE A 81 7.37 -10.17 -3.55
CA ILE A 81 6.73 -8.93 -3.10
C ILE A 81 6.66 -8.83 -1.57
N GLY A 82 7.42 -9.66 -0.86
CA GLY A 82 7.65 -9.61 0.59
C GLY A 82 6.42 -9.87 1.46
N LEU A 83 5.48 -10.70 0.99
CA LEU A 83 4.31 -11.08 1.78
C LEU A 83 4.67 -11.97 2.98
N ASP A 84 5.77 -12.72 2.91
CA ASP A 84 6.36 -13.45 4.03
C ASP A 84 6.60 -12.53 5.25
N ARG A 85 7.15 -11.33 5.01
CA ARG A 85 7.38 -10.33 6.06
C ARG A 85 6.08 -9.72 6.54
N LEU A 86 5.13 -9.48 5.65
CA LEU A 86 3.83 -8.94 6.03
C LEU A 86 3.09 -9.90 6.95
N GLU A 87 3.10 -11.20 6.63
CA GLU A 87 2.52 -12.26 7.46
C GLU A 87 3.18 -12.33 8.84
N GLN A 88 4.51 -12.24 8.91
CA GLN A 88 5.22 -12.17 10.19
C GLN A 88 4.80 -10.95 11.03
N ARG A 89 4.58 -9.80 10.40
CA ARG A 89 4.11 -8.59 11.08
C ARG A 89 2.66 -8.74 11.56
N LEU A 90 1.78 -9.32 10.75
CA LEU A 90 0.42 -9.68 11.14
C LEU A 90 0.38 -10.58 12.38
N ALA A 91 1.32 -11.53 12.48
CA ALA A 91 1.39 -12.46 13.60
C ALA A 91 2.02 -11.87 14.87
N SER A 92 2.94 -10.91 14.74
CA SER A 92 3.77 -10.41 15.86
C SER A 92 3.38 -9.04 16.38
N GLU A 93 2.78 -8.19 15.55
CA GLU A 93 2.38 -6.84 15.90
C GLU A 93 0.88 -6.74 16.19
N LYS A 94 0.49 -5.79 17.04
CA LYS A 94 -0.91 -5.47 17.27
C LYS A 94 -1.42 -4.52 16.18
N ILE A 95 -1.86 -5.11 15.06
CA ILE A 95 -2.40 -4.37 13.92
C ILE A 95 -3.93 -4.42 14.00
N SER A 96 -4.58 -3.25 13.94
CA SER A 96 -6.03 -3.15 13.93
C SER A 96 -6.61 -3.22 12.51
N GLU A 97 -5.90 -2.66 11.54
CA GLU A 97 -6.36 -2.55 10.16
C GLU A 97 -5.20 -2.57 9.15
N LEU A 98 -5.39 -3.31 8.06
CA LEU A 98 -4.62 -3.19 6.83
C LEU A 98 -5.44 -2.46 5.75
N ILE A 99 -4.93 -1.32 5.30
CA ILE A 99 -5.51 -0.56 4.18
C ILE A 99 -4.78 -0.95 2.90
N LEU A 100 -5.47 -1.60 1.99
CA LEU A 100 -4.94 -2.10 0.73
C LEU A 100 -5.01 -1.00 -0.33
N ALA A 101 -3.86 -0.37 -0.60
CA ALA A 101 -3.67 0.69 -1.59
C ALA A 101 -2.81 0.22 -2.78
N THR A 102 -2.99 -1.03 -3.21
CA THR A 102 -2.47 -1.51 -4.51
C THR A 102 -3.24 -0.89 -5.67
N ASN A 103 -2.64 -0.86 -6.86
CA ASN A 103 -3.20 -0.24 -8.05
C ASN A 103 -4.51 -0.92 -8.48
N PRO A 104 -5.43 -0.20 -9.13
CA PRO A 104 -6.69 -0.76 -9.66
C PRO A 104 -6.47 -1.51 -10.98
N THR A 105 -5.46 -2.37 -11.04
CA THR A 105 -5.20 -3.30 -12.16
C THR A 105 -5.64 -4.71 -11.79
N VAL A 106 -5.67 -5.63 -12.76
CA VAL A 106 -6.02 -7.03 -12.49
C VAL A 106 -5.06 -7.65 -11.47
N GLU A 107 -3.77 -7.38 -11.62
CA GLU A 107 -2.71 -7.86 -10.74
C GLU A 107 -2.77 -7.19 -9.36
N GLY A 108 -3.03 -5.88 -9.32
CA GLY A 108 -3.19 -5.14 -8.07
C GLY A 108 -4.41 -5.59 -7.26
N GLU A 109 -5.53 -5.89 -7.93
CA GLU A 109 -6.73 -6.48 -7.31
C GLU A 109 -6.50 -7.92 -6.85
N ALA A 110 -5.81 -8.74 -7.64
CA ALA A 110 -5.43 -10.09 -7.22
C ALA A 110 -4.54 -10.05 -5.97
N THR A 111 -3.58 -9.13 -5.94
CA THR A 111 -2.69 -8.92 -4.79
C THR A 111 -3.45 -8.43 -3.56
N ALA A 112 -4.38 -7.48 -3.73
CA ALA A 112 -5.22 -7.01 -2.63
C ALA A 112 -6.08 -8.15 -2.04
N ASN A 113 -6.72 -8.95 -2.89
CA ASN A 113 -7.54 -10.07 -2.42
C ASN A 113 -6.71 -11.11 -1.67
N TYR A 114 -5.51 -11.44 -2.17
CA TYR A 114 -4.60 -12.35 -1.47
C TYR A 114 -4.22 -11.83 -0.08
N ILE A 115 -3.88 -10.53 0.04
CA ILE A 115 -3.56 -9.93 1.34
C ILE A 115 -4.79 -9.88 2.26
N ALA A 116 -5.98 -9.66 1.71
CA ALA A 116 -7.22 -9.68 2.48
C ALA A 116 -7.49 -11.06 3.10
N GLU A 117 -7.19 -12.15 2.37
CA GLU A 117 -7.26 -13.51 2.90
C GLU A 117 -6.27 -13.72 4.07
N LEU A 118 -5.01 -13.27 3.93
CA LEU A 118 -4.03 -13.30 5.03
C LEU A 118 -4.52 -12.53 6.28
N CYS A 119 -5.13 -11.36 6.07
CA CYS A 119 -5.69 -10.56 7.17
C CYS A 119 -6.84 -11.30 7.86
N ALA A 120 -7.72 -11.95 7.08
CA ALA A 120 -8.84 -12.72 7.63
C ALA A 120 -8.35 -13.90 8.48
N GLU A 121 -7.30 -14.60 8.04
CA GLU A 121 -6.67 -15.69 8.81
C GLU A 121 -6.01 -15.17 10.10
N ALA A 122 -5.40 -13.99 10.06
CA ALA A 122 -4.80 -13.33 11.22
C ALA A 122 -5.81 -12.63 12.15
N GLY A 123 -7.09 -12.54 11.76
CA GLY A 123 -8.11 -11.80 12.52
C GLY A 123 -7.92 -10.28 12.52
N VAL A 124 -7.28 -9.74 11.48
CA VAL A 124 -7.05 -8.30 11.26
C VAL A 124 -8.04 -7.77 10.23
N GLU A 125 -8.56 -6.56 10.46
CA GLU A 125 -9.47 -5.91 9.51
C GLU A 125 -8.71 -5.53 8.22
N ALA A 126 -9.24 -5.89 7.06
CA ALA A 126 -8.72 -5.45 5.78
C ALA A 126 -9.71 -4.48 5.13
N SER A 127 -9.22 -3.31 4.71
CA SER A 127 -9.99 -2.32 3.96
C SER A 127 -9.34 -2.05 2.62
N ARG A 128 -10.13 -1.67 1.61
CA ARG A 128 -9.67 -1.33 0.26
C ARG A 128 -9.87 0.16 0.03
N ILE A 129 -8.89 0.84 -0.55
CA ILE A 129 -9.08 2.23 -0.95
C ILE A 129 -10.21 2.34 -1.98
N ALA A 130 -10.94 3.45 -1.95
CA ALA A 130 -12.03 3.68 -2.88
C ALA A 130 -11.50 3.86 -4.31
N HIS A 131 -12.16 3.20 -5.27
CA HIS A 131 -11.92 3.40 -6.70
C HIS A 131 -13.06 4.23 -7.29
N GLY A 132 -12.71 5.27 -8.04
CA GLY A 132 -13.73 5.98 -8.79
C GLY A 132 -13.28 7.26 -9.46
N VAL A 133 -14.27 8.10 -9.78
CA VAL A 133 -14.09 9.35 -10.52
C VAL A 133 -13.22 10.33 -9.73
N PRO A 134 -12.16 10.90 -10.35
CA PRO A 134 -11.33 11.91 -9.69
C PRO A 134 -12.13 13.19 -9.41
N VAL A 135 -11.85 13.83 -8.28
CA VAL A 135 -12.48 15.11 -7.91
C VAL A 135 -12.13 16.17 -8.96
N GLY A 136 -13.16 16.87 -9.44
CA GLY A 136 -13.02 17.88 -10.50
C GLY A 136 -13.00 17.31 -11.92
N GLY A 137 -13.12 15.99 -12.09
CA GLY A 137 -13.32 15.36 -13.40
C GLY A 137 -14.78 15.43 -13.87
N GLU A 138 -14.96 15.47 -15.18
CA GLU A 138 -16.27 15.42 -15.84
C GLU A 138 -16.62 13.98 -16.22
N LEU A 139 -17.84 13.52 -15.92
CA LEU A 139 -18.24 12.12 -16.14
C LEU A 139 -18.14 11.67 -17.60
N GLU A 140 -18.33 12.58 -18.56
CA GLU A 140 -18.20 12.29 -20.00
C GLU A 140 -16.76 11.97 -20.43
N MET A 141 -15.78 12.38 -19.62
CA MET A 141 -14.35 12.17 -19.86
C MET A 141 -13.80 10.96 -19.10
N VAL A 142 -14.65 10.23 -18.36
CA VAL A 142 -14.26 9.06 -17.57
C VAL A 142 -14.51 7.79 -18.36
N ASP A 143 -13.57 6.85 -18.32
CA ASP A 143 -13.71 5.56 -18.96
C ASP A 143 -14.81 4.68 -18.30
N GLY A 144 -15.36 3.75 -19.08
CA GLY A 144 -16.46 2.90 -18.63
C GLY A 144 -16.11 2.01 -17.43
N THR A 145 -14.84 1.61 -17.28
CA THR A 145 -14.39 0.77 -16.16
C THR A 145 -14.42 1.58 -14.87
N THR A 146 -13.83 2.78 -14.86
CA THR A 146 -13.87 3.69 -13.71
C THR A 146 -15.31 4.06 -13.32
N LEU A 147 -16.20 4.33 -14.30
CA LEU A 147 -17.62 4.59 -14.03
C LEU A 147 -18.33 3.37 -13.41
N SER A 148 -18.05 2.16 -13.91
CA SER A 148 -18.59 0.92 -13.37
C SER A 148 -18.19 0.73 -11.91
N HIS A 149 -16.90 0.88 -11.58
CA HIS A 149 -16.40 0.82 -10.21
C HIS A 149 -17.03 1.89 -9.32
N SER A 150 -17.13 3.13 -9.80
CA SER A 150 -17.74 4.24 -9.07
C SER A 150 -19.21 4.00 -8.74
N LEU A 151 -19.97 3.43 -9.69
CA LEU A 151 -21.37 3.08 -9.48
C LEU A 151 -21.54 1.92 -8.50
N ALA A 152 -20.68 0.91 -8.58
CA ALA A 152 -20.67 -0.20 -7.63
C ALA A 152 -20.35 0.27 -6.20
N GLY A 153 -19.35 1.16 -6.05
CA GLY A 153 -18.91 1.73 -4.78
C GLY A 153 -19.70 2.94 -4.28
N ARG A 154 -20.87 3.23 -4.86
CA ARG A 154 -21.67 4.40 -4.44
C ARG A 154 -22.07 4.32 -2.97
N HIS A 155 -21.89 5.42 -2.23
CA HIS A 155 -22.32 5.51 -0.84
C HIS A 155 -23.70 6.16 -0.73
N LYS A 156 -24.47 5.75 0.27
CA LYS A 156 -25.78 6.34 0.57
C LYS A 156 -25.58 7.65 1.34
N ILE A 157 -26.21 8.72 0.88
CA ILE A 157 -26.32 9.97 1.65
C ILE A 157 -27.49 9.80 2.63
N ILE A 158 -27.22 9.97 3.93
CA ILE A 158 -28.22 9.94 4.99
C ILE A 158 -28.31 11.36 5.55
N PHE A 159 -29.54 11.86 5.69
CA PHE A 159 -29.85 13.18 6.28
C PHE A 159 -30.37 13.00 7.71
#